data_AF-A0A8T3UZW9-F1
#
_entry.id   AF-A0A8T3UZW9-F1
#
_cell.length_a   1.000
_cell.length_b   1.000
_cell.length_c   1.000
_cell.angle_alpha   90.00
_cell.angle_beta   90.00
_cell.angle_gamma   90.00
#
_symmetry.space_group_name_H-M   'P 1'
#
loop_
_entity.id
_entity.type
_entity.pdbx_description
1 polymer ?
#
loop_
_entity_poly.entity_id
_entity_poly.type
_entity_poly.pdbx_seq_one_letter_code
_entity_poly.pdbx_strand_id
1 'polypeptide(L)'
;MMDNKGQLSAEYLLLAGVLIILVMLAIVFVASENELNMAMSAARNGAIEGIGTSSLALYPIDTYNEYSNSKSSLLHPYSVDIVNVSYVDMGMDKNYNKKKIQFKVYAKTSNEYSKSELDSIGDRINYNLRKSIAICFNSNSSTNKLYNPVFSPHYVFTTANIKWV
;
A
#
# COMPACT_ATOMS: atom_id res chain seq x y z
N MET A 1 49.92 32.82 -28.03
CA MET A 1 48.57 32.33 -27.67
C MET A 1 48.71 30.86 -27.31
N MET A 2 48.82 30.55 -26.01
CA MET A 2 48.86 29.15 -25.55
C MET A 2 47.47 28.53 -25.74
N ASP A 3 47.46 27.35 -26.35
CA ASP A 3 46.27 26.67 -26.82
C ASP A 3 45.44 26.16 -25.61
N ASN A 4 44.33 26.83 -25.32
CA ASN A 4 43.40 26.54 -24.21
C ASN A 4 42.58 25.24 -24.39
N LYS A 5 42.96 24.40 -25.37
CA LYS A 5 42.20 23.22 -25.80
C LYS A 5 42.12 22.14 -24.72
N GLY A 6 43.20 21.94 -23.96
CA GLY A 6 43.24 20.96 -22.87
C GLY A 6 42.39 21.34 -21.66
N GLN A 7 42.33 22.64 -21.33
CA GLN A 7 41.49 23.14 -20.24
C GLN A 7 39.99 22.99 -20.57
N LEU A 8 39.60 23.33 -21.80
CA LEU A 8 38.21 23.18 -22.25
C LEU A 8 37.75 21.71 -22.19
N SER A 9 38.60 20.77 -22.60
CA SER A 9 38.30 19.33 -22.50
C SER A 9 38.20 18.84 -21.06
N ALA A 10 39.05 19.34 -20.15
CA ALA A 10 39.00 18.99 -18.74
C ALA A 10 37.74 19.52 -18.03
N GLU A 11 37.34 20.77 -18.32
CA GLU A 11 36.09 21.35 -17.82
C GLU A 11 34.86 20.57 -18.32
N TYR A 12 34.85 20.18 -19.59
CA TYR A 12 33.78 19.37 -20.16
C TYR A 12 33.67 17.99 -19.48
N LEU A 13 34.81 17.30 -19.26
CA LEU A 13 34.82 16.02 -18.55
C LEU A 13 34.32 16.15 -17.11
N LEU A 14 34.69 17.23 -16.41
CA LEU A 14 34.21 17.50 -15.06
C LEU A 14 32.71 17.76 -15.04
N LEU A 15 32.20 18.58 -15.96
CA LEU A 15 30.76 18.85 -16.10
C LEU A 15 29.98 17.57 -16.43
N ALA A 16 30.47 16.76 -17.37
CA ALA A 16 29.84 15.49 -17.73
C ALA A 16 29.85 14.51 -16.55
N GLY A 17 30.94 14.44 -15.79
CA GLY A 17 31.04 13.61 -14.58
C GLY A 17 30.02 14.02 -13.50
N VAL A 18 29.91 15.32 -13.21
CA VAL A 18 28.91 15.84 -12.27
C VAL A 18 27.49 15.56 -12.76
N LEU A 19 27.23 15.73 -14.06
CA LEU A 19 25.92 15.45 -14.65
C LEU A 19 25.53 13.98 -14.46
N ILE A 20 26.45 13.04 -14.71
CA ILE A 20 26.20 11.60 -14.54
C ILE A 20 25.85 11.29 -13.07
N ILE A 21 26.57 11.89 -12.11
CA ILE A 21 26.27 11.72 -10.67
C ILE A 21 24.87 12.23 -10.34
N LEU A 22 24.51 13.43 -10.83
CA LEU A 22 23.17 14.00 -10.61
C LEU A 22 22.06 13.11 -11.19
N VAL A 23 22.28 12.56 -12.40
CA VAL A 23 21.32 11.64 -13.04
C VAL A 23 21.16 10.37 -12.22
N MET A 24 22.25 9.79 -11.72
CA MET A 24 22.18 8.58 -10.88
C MET A 24 21.39 8.83 -9.58
N LEU A 25 21.63 9.96 -8.90
CA LEU A 25 20.88 10.33 -7.70
C LEU A 25 19.39 10.53 -7.99
N ALA A 26 19.06 11.19 -9.11
CA ALA A 26 17.69 11.38 -9.53
C ALA A 26 16.97 10.06 -9.81
N ILE A 27 17.63 9.11 -10.49
CA ILE A 27 17.05 7.78 -10.77
C ILE A 27 16.69 7.05 -9.48
N VAL A 28 17.59 7.03 -8.48
CA VAL A 28 17.34 6.36 -7.19
C VAL A 28 16.16 6.99 -6.46
N PHE A 29 16.10 8.33 -6.43
CA PHE A 29 15.00 9.06 -5.81
C PHE A 29 13.66 8.74 -6.50
N VAL A 30 13.60 8.85 -7.83
CA VAL A 30 12.38 8.57 -8.62
C VAL A 30 11.95 7.12 -8.47
N ALA A 31 12.88 6.17 -8.44
CA ALA A 31 12.56 4.76 -8.25
C ALA A 31 11.88 4.51 -6.88
N SER A 32 12.39 5.16 -5.82
CA SER A 32 11.83 5.03 -4.47
C SER A 32 10.42 5.62 -4.33
N GLU A 33 10.15 6.76 -4.97
CA GLU A 33 8.82 7.39 -5.02
C GLU A 33 7.86 6.57 -5.89
N ASN A 34 8.34 6.04 -7.01
CA ASN A 34 7.53 5.19 -7.88
C ASN A 34 7.09 3.90 -7.16
N GLU A 35 7.97 3.28 -6.38
CA GLU A 35 7.64 2.11 -5.55
C GLU A 35 6.50 2.42 -4.57
N LEU A 36 6.58 3.56 -3.87
CA LEU A 36 5.54 3.98 -2.94
C LEU A 36 4.22 4.31 -3.65
N ASN A 37 4.28 4.95 -4.82
CA ASN A 37 3.10 5.24 -5.64
C ASN A 37 2.41 3.97 -6.16
N MET A 38 3.18 2.96 -6.59
CA MET A 38 2.63 1.66 -6.96
C MET A 38 1.94 0.99 -5.78
N ALA A 39 2.58 1.00 -4.60
CA ALA A 39 1.99 0.47 -3.37
C ALA A 39 0.68 1.20 -3.00
N MET A 40 0.66 2.53 -3.13
CA MET A 40 -0.50 3.36 -2.86
C MET A 40 -1.66 3.08 -3.82
N SER A 41 -1.37 2.95 -5.12
CA SER A 41 -2.37 2.61 -6.13
C SER A 41 -2.93 1.20 -5.89
N ALA A 42 -2.07 0.23 -5.60
CA ALA A 42 -2.48 -1.12 -5.26
C ALA A 42 -3.33 -1.14 -3.98
N ALA A 43 -2.93 -0.39 -2.95
CA ALA A 43 -3.67 -0.27 -1.71
C ALA A 43 -5.09 0.27 -1.93
N ARG A 44 -5.22 1.34 -2.73
CA ARG A 44 -6.52 1.93 -3.08
C ARG A 44 -7.40 0.93 -3.84
N ASN A 45 -6.84 0.25 -4.84
CA ASN A 45 -7.58 -0.73 -5.62
C ASN A 45 -8.02 -1.93 -4.77
N GLY A 46 -7.12 -2.47 -3.94
CA GLY A 46 -7.45 -3.57 -3.03
C GLY A 46 -8.49 -3.20 -1.98
N ALA A 47 -8.44 -1.98 -1.45
CA ALA A 47 -9.47 -1.49 -0.54
C ALA A 47 -10.86 -1.42 -1.23
N ILE A 48 -10.92 -0.91 -2.46
CA ILE A 48 -12.15 -0.86 -3.27
C ILE A 48 -12.67 -2.27 -3.57
N GLU A 49 -11.79 -3.21 -3.92
CA GLU A 49 -12.15 -4.62 -4.17
C GLU A 49 -12.75 -5.29 -2.92
N GLY A 50 -12.18 -5.01 -1.74
CA GLY A 50 -12.70 -5.51 -0.46
C GLY A 50 -14.13 -5.06 -0.17
N ILE A 51 -14.53 -3.89 -0.68
CA ILE A 51 -15.90 -3.37 -0.57
C ILE A 51 -16.77 -3.92 -1.69
N GLY A 52 -16.28 -3.97 -2.92
CA GLY A 52 -17.06 -4.44 -4.08
C GLY A 52 -17.56 -5.88 -3.92
N THR A 53 -16.80 -6.72 -3.21
CA THR A 53 -17.27 -8.08 -2.86
C THR A 53 -18.38 -8.09 -1.81
N SER A 54 -18.44 -7.05 -0.97
CA SER A 54 -19.46 -6.88 0.07
C SER A 54 -20.78 -6.34 -0.50
N SER A 55 -20.71 -5.41 -1.47
CA SER A 55 -21.91 -4.91 -2.17
C SER A 55 -22.58 -5.98 -3.03
N LEU A 56 -21.84 -7.02 -3.44
CA LEU A 56 -22.36 -8.18 -4.15
C LEU A 56 -22.75 -9.35 -3.22
N ALA A 57 -22.58 -9.21 -1.90
CA ALA A 57 -22.78 -10.28 -0.92
C ALA A 57 -22.05 -11.60 -1.24
N LEU A 58 -20.85 -11.50 -1.84
CA LEU A 58 -20.02 -12.66 -2.16
C LEU A 58 -19.01 -12.88 -1.05
N TYR A 59 -19.06 -14.04 -0.40
CA TYR A 59 -18.19 -14.39 0.73
C TYR A 59 -17.52 -15.74 0.51
N PRO A 60 -16.23 -15.90 0.86
CA PRO A 60 -15.63 -17.22 1.01
C PRO A 60 -16.43 -18.06 2.02
N ILE A 61 -16.45 -19.38 1.83
CA ILE A 61 -17.26 -20.29 2.65
C ILE A 61 -16.98 -20.15 4.15
N ASP A 62 -15.71 -19.96 4.53
CA ASP A 62 -15.31 -19.80 5.93
C ASP A 62 -15.90 -18.51 6.54
N THR A 63 -15.84 -17.41 5.79
CA THR A 63 -16.43 -16.11 6.20
C THR A 63 -17.95 -16.17 6.26
N TYR A 64 -18.58 -16.85 5.29
CA TYR A 64 -20.02 -17.06 5.28
C TYR A 64 -20.48 -17.82 6.52
N ASN A 65 -19.77 -18.89 6.89
CA ASN A 65 -20.08 -19.67 8.08
C ASN A 65 -19.94 -18.85 9.38
N GLU A 66 -18.93 -17.99 9.48
CA GLU A 66 -18.78 -17.09 10.64
C GLU A 66 -19.94 -16.10 10.74
N TYR A 67 -20.30 -15.45 9.63
CA TYR A 67 -21.32 -14.40 9.60
C TYR A 67 -22.72 -14.99 9.77
N SER A 68 -23.01 -16.16 9.21
CA SER A 68 -24.29 -16.85 9.39
C SER A 68 -24.60 -17.14 10.86
N ASN A 69 -23.58 -17.48 11.65
CA ASN A 69 -23.76 -17.83 13.06
C ASN A 69 -23.83 -16.61 14.00
N SER A 70 -23.13 -15.51 13.67
CA SER A 70 -22.89 -14.43 14.64
C SER A 70 -23.18 -13.01 14.15
N LYS A 71 -23.26 -12.79 12.83
CA LYS A 71 -23.30 -11.47 12.17
C LYS A 71 -24.12 -11.54 10.87
N SER A 72 -25.34 -12.05 10.95
CA SER A 72 -26.18 -12.31 9.75
C SER A 72 -26.52 -11.05 8.95
N SER A 73 -26.56 -9.89 9.62
CA SER A 73 -26.67 -8.54 9.03
C SER A 73 -25.61 -8.24 7.97
N LEU A 74 -24.40 -8.81 8.10
CA LEU A 74 -23.32 -8.64 7.12
C LEU A 74 -23.50 -9.50 5.86
N LEU A 75 -24.40 -10.49 5.87
CA LEU A 75 -24.68 -11.31 4.68
C LEU A 75 -25.55 -10.58 3.66
N HIS A 76 -26.19 -9.48 4.05
CA HIS A 76 -26.94 -8.65 3.13
C HIS A 76 -26.00 -7.68 2.40
N PRO A 77 -26.29 -7.33 1.14
CA PRO A 77 -25.56 -6.28 0.43
C PRO A 77 -25.52 -4.99 1.24
N TYR A 78 -24.32 -4.44 1.43
CA TYR A 78 -24.14 -3.14 2.08
C TYR A 78 -23.20 -2.23 1.32
N SER A 79 -23.41 -0.92 1.48
CA SER A 79 -22.60 0.12 0.84
C SER A 79 -21.66 0.76 1.86
N VAL A 80 -20.36 0.69 1.57
CA VAL A 80 -19.31 1.40 2.29
C VAL A 80 -18.52 2.17 1.27
N ASP A 81 -18.26 3.45 1.54
CA ASP A 81 -17.50 4.31 0.64
C ASP A 81 -16.12 4.58 1.24
N ILE A 82 -15.06 4.40 0.46
CA ILE A 82 -13.71 4.81 0.86
C ILE A 82 -13.58 6.31 0.60
N VAL A 83 -13.50 7.06 1.69
CA VAL A 83 -13.30 8.51 1.63
C VAL A 83 -11.85 8.82 1.28
N ASN A 84 -10.92 8.10 1.92
CA ASN A 84 -9.49 8.32 1.70
C ASN A 84 -8.67 7.09 2.05
N VAL A 85 -7.56 6.90 1.35
CA VAL A 85 -6.47 6.01 1.77
C VAL A 85 -5.26 6.92 1.92
N SER A 86 -4.58 6.81 3.05
CA SER A 86 -3.37 7.56 3.37
C SER A 86 -2.34 6.61 3.96
N TYR A 87 -1.11 7.08 4.14
CA TYR A 87 -0.09 6.32 4.83
C TYR A 87 0.69 7.21 5.80
N VAL A 88 1.36 6.57 6.75
CA VAL A 88 2.28 7.18 7.69
C VAL A 88 3.61 6.44 7.60
N ASP A 89 4.70 7.19 7.46
CA ASP A 89 6.05 6.63 7.57
C ASP A 89 6.38 6.42 9.06
N MET A 90 6.62 5.17 9.43
CA MET A 90 6.93 4.74 10.79
C MET A 90 8.45 4.60 11.02
N GLY A 91 9.27 4.99 10.04
CA GLY A 91 10.72 4.87 10.06
C GLY A 91 11.22 3.47 9.73
N MET A 92 12.48 3.19 10.06
CA MET A 92 13.11 1.90 9.75
C MET A 92 12.66 0.80 10.71
N ASP A 93 12.15 -0.31 10.17
CA ASP A 93 11.87 -1.52 10.94
C ASP A 93 13.16 -2.32 11.13
N LYS A 94 13.56 -2.52 12.39
CA LYS A 94 14.80 -3.23 12.75
C LYS A 94 14.75 -4.72 12.41
N ASN A 95 13.56 -5.33 12.29
CA ASN A 95 13.45 -6.77 12.02
C ASN A 95 13.67 -7.10 10.54
N TYR A 96 13.25 -6.19 9.66
CA TYR A 96 13.26 -6.42 8.21
C TYR A 96 14.30 -5.57 7.47
N ASN A 97 14.97 -4.64 8.16
CA ASN A 97 15.89 -3.67 7.59
C ASN A 97 15.29 -2.90 6.39
N LYS A 98 14.00 -2.56 6.51
CA LYS A 98 13.19 -1.87 5.50
C LYS A 98 12.43 -0.71 6.14
N LYS A 99 12.07 0.30 5.34
CA LYS A 99 11.22 1.39 5.82
C LYS A 99 9.80 0.88 6.05
N LYS A 100 9.24 1.15 7.22
CA LYS A 100 7.90 0.73 7.60
C LYS A 100 6.89 1.81 7.25
N ILE A 101 5.93 1.42 6.43
CA ILE A 101 4.81 2.28 6.06
C ILE A 101 3.53 1.67 6.63
N GLN A 102 2.72 2.49 7.30
CA GLN A 102 1.42 2.07 7.78
C GLN A 102 0.31 2.77 6.99
N PHE A 103 -0.51 1.99 6.28
CA PHE A 103 -1.69 2.50 5.61
C PHE A 103 -2.82 2.75 6.60
N LYS A 104 -3.53 3.85 6.37
CA LYS A 104 -4.72 4.25 7.11
C LYS A 104 -5.84 4.59 6.12
N VAL A 105 -6.90 3.81 6.20
CA VAL A 105 -8.09 3.95 5.38
C VAL A 105 -9.18 4.66 6.18
N TYR A 106 -9.86 5.58 5.52
CA TYR A 106 -11.02 6.30 6.01
C TYR A 106 -12.22 5.86 5.20
N ALA A 107 -13.24 5.36 5.89
CA ALA A 107 -14.43 4.82 5.27
C ALA A 107 -15.68 5.42 5.89
N LYS A 108 -16.74 5.51 5.09
CA LYS A 108 -18.08 5.94 5.50
C LYS A 108 -19.06 4.81 5.22
N THR A 109 -20.06 4.66 6.07
CA THR A 109 -21.18 3.75 5.83
C THR A 109 -22.50 4.50 5.90
N SER A 110 -23.49 4.06 5.14
CA SER A 110 -24.86 4.58 5.19
C SER A 110 -25.69 3.96 6.31
N ASN A 111 -25.30 2.80 6.81
CA ASN A 111 -26.08 2.01 7.76
C ASN A 111 -25.45 2.07 9.15
N GLU A 112 -26.27 1.95 10.19
CA GLU A 112 -25.80 1.83 11.56
C GLU A 112 -25.34 0.39 11.81
N TYR A 113 -24.03 0.19 11.88
CA TYR A 113 -23.41 -1.07 12.26
C TYR A 113 -22.88 -1.01 13.69
N SER A 114 -22.90 -2.13 14.39
CA SER A 114 -22.19 -2.29 15.65
C SER A 114 -20.68 -2.23 15.43
N LYS A 115 -19.94 -1.92 16.51
CA LYS A 115 -18.47 -1.89 16.46
C LYS A 115 -17.84 -3.20 15.96
N SER A 116 -18.39 -4.34 16.37
CA SER A 116 -17.91 -5.67 15.96
C SER A 116 -18.07 -5.92 14.46
N GLU A 117 -19.18 -5.44 13.89
CA GLU A 117 -19.44 -5.52 12.45
C GLU A 117 -18.49 -4.59 11.69
N LEU A 118 -18.33 -3.34 12.14
CA LEU A 118 -17.38 -2.40 11.54
C LEU A 118 -15.94 -2.92 11.60
N ASP A 119 -15.53 -3.57 12.69
CA ASP A 119 -14.21 -4.20 12.79
C ASP A 119 -14.05 -5.33 11.75
N SER A 120 -15.11 -6.12 11.54
CA SER A 120 -15.11 -7.23 10.56
C SER A 120 -15.06 -6.73 9.12
N ILE A 121 -15.84 -5.68 8.80
CA ILE A 121 -15.78 -5.01 7.50
C ILE A 121 -14.39 -4.41 7.30
N GLY A 122 -13.84 -3.79 8.35
CA GLY A 122 -12.54 -3.16 8.27
C GLY A 122 -11.38 -4.13 8.08
N ASP A 123 -11.43 -5.29 8.73
CA ASP A 123 -10.48 -6.38 8.52
C ASP A 123 -10.50 -6.89 7.09
N ARG A 124 -11.69 -6.98 6.49
CA ARG A 124 -11.83 -7.37 5.07
C ARG A 124 -11.22 -6.34 4.13
N ILE A 125 -11.43 -5.05 4.38
CA ILE A 125 -10.81 -3.96 3.59
C ILE A 125 -9.29 -4.03 3.73
N ASN A 126 -8.78 -4.13 4.95
CA ASN A 126 -7.35 -4.22 5.23
C ASN A 126 -6.70 -5.47 4.63
N TYR A 127 -7.39 -6.62 4.67
CA TYR A 127 -6.95 -7.85 4.03
C TYR A 127 -6.79 -7.68 2.52
N ASN A 128 -7.82 -7.18 1.82
CA ASN A 128 -7.75 -7.01 0.37
C ASN A 128 -6.76 -5.93 -0.05
N LEU A 129 -6.64 -4.84 0.72
CA LEU A 129 -5.60 -3.83 0.55
C LEU A 129 -4.21 -4.48 0.56
N ARG A 130 -3.89 -5.24 1.60
CA ARG A 130 -2.57 -5.90 1.75
C ARG A 130 -2.34 -6.98 0.69
N LYS A 131 -3.38 -7.76 0.36
CA LYS A 131 -3.33 -8.76 -0.72
C LYS A 131 -3.01 -8.12 -2.06
N SER A 132 -3.63 -6.98 -2.39
CA SER A 132 -3.38 -6.28 -3.65
C SER A 132 -1.92 -5.79 -3.75
N ILE A 133 -1.37 -5.24 -2.65
CA ILE A 133 0.05 -4.88 -2.58
C ILE A 133 0.94 -6.11 -2.79
N ALA A 134 0.62 -7.23 -2.14
CA ALA A 134 1.41 -8.46 -2.25
C ALA A 134 1.45 -9.00 -3.68
N ILE A 135 0.33 -8.91 -4.40
CA ILE A 135 0.25 -9.27 -5.81
C ILE A 135 1.05 -8.28 -6.66
N CYS A 136 0.93 -6.98 -6.40
CA CYS A 136 1.63 -5.92 -7.15
C CYS A 136 3.16 -6.09 -7.10
N PHE A 137 3.71 -6.48 -5.95
CA PHE A 137 5.15 -6.71 -5.77
C PHE A 137 5.57 -8.18 -5.86
N ASN A 138 4.65 -9.08 -6.23
CA ASN A 138 4.88 -10.52 -6.25
C ASN A 138 5.48 -11.08 -4.94
N SER A 139 5.04 -10.55 -3.79
CA SER A 139 5.54 -10.88 -2.45
C SER A 139 4.61 -11.81 -1.65
N ASN A 140 3.66 -12.47 -2.31
CA ASN A 140 2.69 -13.39 -1.71
C ASN A 140 3.33 -14.52 -0.90
N SER A 141 4.50 -15.02 -1.32
CA SER A 141 5.24 -16.10 -0.63
C SER A 141 5.96 -15.62 0.63
N SER A 142 6.17 -14.31 0.77
CA SER A 142 6.96 -13.70 1.85
C SER A 142 6.10 -13.21 3.01
N THR A 143 4.79 -13.37 2.94
CA THR A 143 3.83 -12.89 3.94
C THR A 143 3.03 -14.04 4.55
N ASN A 144 2.39 -13.78 5.70
CA ASN A 144 1.44 -14.71 6.29
C ASN A 144 0.09 -14.73 5.55
N LYS A 145 -0.81 -15.63 5.99
CA LYS A 145 -2.17 -15.80 5.44
C LYS A 145 -3.01 -14.52 5.44
N LEU A 146 -2.73 -13.56 6.34
CA LEU A 146 -3.46 -12.29 6.46
C LEU A 146 -2.78 -11.14 5.69
N TYR A 147 -1.73 -11.43 4.94
CA TYR A 147 -0.92 -10.46 4.21
C TYR A 147 -0.28 -9.38 5.11
N ASN A 148 0.06 -9.71 6.37
CA ASN A 148 0.52 -8.72 7.36
C ASN A 148 1.75 -9.15 8.16
N PRO A 149 2.93 -8.52 7.97
CA PRO A 149 3.20 -7.42 7.04
C PRO A 149 3.35 -7.89 5.58
N VAL A 150 3.16 -6.98 4.63
CA VAL A 150 3.42 -7.20 3.19
C VAL A 150 4.67 -6.44 2.75
N PHE A 151 5.39 -6.95 1.75
CA PHE A 151 6.73 -6.49 1.41
C PHE A 151 6.85 -5.96 -0.02
N SER A 152 7.80 -5.05 -0.18
CA SER A 152 8.36 -4.56 -1.45
C SER A 152 9.89 -4.55 -1.34
N PRO A 153 10.63 -4.24 -2.43
CA PRO A 153 12.08 -4.14 -2.39
C PRO A 153 12.64 -3.29 -1.23
N HIS A 154 12.04 -2.14 -0.91
CA HIS A 154 12.56 -1.22 0.12
C HIS A 154 11.63 -1.00 1.31
N TYR A 155 10.33 -1.32 1.17
CA TYR A 155 9.34 -1.05 2.22
C TYR A 155 8.70 -2.31 2.78
N VAL A 156 8.29 -2.21 4.05
CA VAL A 156 7.40 -3.13 4.73
C VAL A 156 6.10 -2.40 5.06
N PHE A 157 4.98 -2.92 4.57
CA PHE A 157 3.67 -2.29 4.72
C PHE A 157 2.81 -3.01 5.75
N THR A 158 2.10 -2.21 6.55
CA THR A 158 1.12 -2.65 7.53
C THR A 158 -0.14 -1.80 7.41
N THR A 159 -1.23 -2.22 8.03
CA THR A 159 -2.49 -1.46 8.05
C THR A 159 -2.86 -1.10 9.48
N ALA A 160 -3.35 0.12 9.69
CA ALA A 160 -4.06 0.50 10.90
C ALA A 160 -5.53 0.06 10.83
N ASN A 161 -6.23 0.12 11.96
CA ASN A 161 -7.69 -0.04 11.97
C ASN A 161 -8.35 1.04 11.10
N ILE A 162 -9.42 0.66 10.40
CA ILE A 162 -10.18 1.59 9.57
C ILE A 162 -10.75 2.70 10.45
N LYS A 163 -10.63 3.94 9.99
CA LYS A 163 -11.27 5.08 10.63
C LYS A 163 -12.61 5.35 9.97
N TRP A 164 -13.68 5.08 10.71
CA TRP A 164 -15.05 5.36 10.29
C TRP A 164 -15.37 6.85 10.49
N VAL A 165 -15.96 7.48 9.47
CA VAL A 165 -16.28 8.92 9.42
C VAL A 165 -17.70 9.16 8.94
#